data_AF-A0A6A5WNL4-F1
#
_entry.id   AF-A0A6A5WNL4-F1
#
_cell.length_a   1.000
_cell.length_b   1.000
_cell.length_c   1.000
_cell.angle_alpha   90.00
_cell.angle_beta   90.00
_cell.angle_gamma   90.00
#
_symmetry.space_group_name_H-M   'P 1'
#
loop_
_entity.id
_entity.type
_entity.pdbx_description
1 polymer ?
#
loop_
_entity_poly.entity_id
_entity_poly.type
_entity_poly.pdbx_seq_one_letter_code
_entity_poly.pdbx_strand_id
1 'polypeptide(L)'
;MQASPNTKASFWSHTMYRDPKTADPDFKRIKVHYCKTKEVGETVAKYFLNEKVIGFDIEWKYDFRPADIKENASLIQIACENRIALFHISLYKGKTADELLPPTLKTILESPDIAKVGVAIRGDFTRCWTYLGIKACHQIELSRLHNLVEYRDMAPKMVNNKLVGMAKQVQTHLQLPLAKGDVRKSDWSKPLTTEQVEYAASDAYAGFRIYDVLEMKRKAMKPVPTPPAPFDWD
;
A
#
# COMPACT_ATOMS: atom_id res chain seq x y z
N MET A 1 -6.64 -18.23 -23.23
CA MET A 1 -6.12 -19.28 -22.32
C MET A 1 -6.33 -18.81 -20.90
N GLN A 2 -7.16 -19.50 -20.11
CA GLN A 2 -7.19 -19.28 -18.66
C GLN A 2 -5.96 -19.97 -18.06
N ALA A 3 -5.23 -19.29 -17.17
CA ALA A 3 -4.12 -19.90 -16.46
C ALA A 3 -4.63 -21.06 -15.60
N SER A 4 -3.84 -22.14 -15.48
CA SER A 4 -4.21 -23.25 -14.59
C SER A 4 -4.46 -22.74 -13.16
N PRO A 5 -5.50 -23.22 -12.46
CA PRO A 5 -5.78 -22.82 -11.09
C PRO A 5 -4.55 -23.00 -10.18
N ASN A 6 -4.34 -22.07 -9.24
CA ASN A 6 -3.23 -22.06 -8.27
C ASN A 6 -1.82 -21.88 -8.88
N THR A 7 -1.71 -21.34 -10.09
CA THR A 7 -0.42 -20.89 -10.65
C THR A 7 -0.19 -19.40 -10.35
N LYS A 8 1.06 -18.92 -10.34
CA LYS A 8 1.35 -17.48 -10.19
C LYS A 8 0.57 -16.61 -11.19
N ALA A 9 0.35 -17.11 -12.41
CA ALA A 9 -0.41 -16.43 -13.46
C ALA A 9 -1.93 -16.33 -13.18
N SER A 10 -2.46 -17.12 -12.24
CA SER A 10 -3.87 -17.07 -11.81
C SER A 10 -4.15 -16.04 -10.71
N PHE A 11 -3.11 -15.43 -10.12
CA PHE A 11 -3.24 -14.43 -9.07
C PHE A 11 -2.89 -13.04 -9.57
N TRP A 12 -3.61 -12.04 -9.08
CA TRP A 12 -3.33 -10.64 -9.32
C TRP A 12 -1.94 -10.25 -8.81
N SER A 13 -1.21 -9.45 -9.59
CA SER A 13 0.11 -8.92 -9.20
C SER A 13 0.38 -7.59 -9.89
N HIS A 14 1.19 -6.73 -9.25
CA HIS A 14 1.69 -5.50 -9.87
C HIS A 14 2.40 -5.75 -11.22
N THR A 15 2.97 -6.94 -11.43
CA THR A 15 3.66 -7.33 -12.67
C THR A 15 2.75 -7.40 -13.91
N MET A 16 1.43 -7.41 -13.71
CA MET A 16 0.42 -7.34 -14.78
C MET A 16 0.32 -5.94 -15.40
N TYR A 17 0.87 -4.93 -14.75
CA TYR A 17 0.79 -3.54 -15.19
C TYR A 17 2.08 -3.08 -15.88
N ARG A 18 1.98 -1.95 -16.57
CA ARG A 18 3.03 -1.33 -17.37
C ARG A 18 3.07 0.15 -17.08
N ASP A 19 4.25 0.77 -17.16
CA ASP A 19 4.40 2.20 -16.94
C ASP A 19 3.68 2.97 -18.07
N PRO A 20 2.67 3.82 -17.76
CA PRO A 20 1.96 4.59 -18.78
C PRO A 20 2.77 5.78 -19.32
N LYS A 21 3.88 6.16 -18.67
CA LYS A 21 4.67 7.36 -19.01
C LYS A 21 5.78 7.09 -20.02
N THR A 22 5.93 5.87 -20.53
CA THR A 22 6.94 5.55 -21.54
C THR A 22 6.34 5.49 -22.93
N ALA A 23 6.87 6.31 -23.86
CA ALA A 23 6.61 6.25 -25.31
C ALA A 23 7.36 5.08 -26.01
N ASP A 24 7.94 4.17 -25.23
CA ASP A 24 8.85 3.11 -25.66
C ASP A 24 8.06 1.82 -25.97
N PRO A 25 8.15 1.29 -27.20
CA PRO A 25 7.43 0.07 -27.63
C PRO A 25 7.86 -1.22 -26.89
N ASP A 26 8.91 -1.22 -26.07
CA ASP A 26 9.39 -2.39 -25.31
C ASP A 26 8.81 -2.58 -23.89
N PHE A 27 7.61 -2.03 -23.60
CA PHE A 27 6.77 -2.45 -22.46
C PHE A 27 7.49 -2.54 -21.09
N LYS A 28 8.04 -1.43 -20.58
CA LYS A 28 8.69 -1.47 -19.25
C LYS A 28 7.65 -1.70 -18.13
N ARG A 29 7.87 -2.77 -17.35
CA ARG A 29 7.08 -3.13 -16.16
C ARG A 29 7.13 -2.00 -15.12
N ILE A 30 6.15 -1.96 -14.23
CA ILE A 30 6.15 -1.08 -13.06
C ILE A 30 7.48 -1.20 -12.32
N LYS A 31 8.12 -0.06 -12.01
CA LYS A 31 9.45 -0.04 -11.40
C LYS A 31 9.35 -0.33 -9.90
N VAL A 32 9.97 -1.41 -9.44
CA VAL A 32 10.07 -1.74 -8.01
C VAL A 32 11.44 -1.32 -7.48
N HIS A 33 11.43 -0.44 -6.48
CA HIS A 33 12.63 0.06 -5.80
C HIS A 33 12.79 -0.63 -4.44
N TYR A 34 13.75 -1.55 -4.33
CA TYR A 34 14.09 -2.15 -3.04
C TYR A 34 15.19 -1.34 -2.34
N CYS A 35 14.79 -0.49 -1.41
CA CYS A 35 15.68 0.44 -0.70
C CYS A 35 16.25 -0.24 0.54
N LYS A 36 17.52 -0.69 0.46
CA LYS A 36 18.24 -1.37 1.56
C LYS A 36 19.06 -0.43 2.46
N THR A 37 19.21 0.84 2.07
CA THR A 37 19.85 1.88 2.88
C THR A 37 18.99 3.14 2.92
N LYS A 38 19.17 3.97 3.95
CA LYS A 38 18.42 5.22 4.10
C LYS A 38 18.69 6.21 2.98
N GLU A 39 19.93 6.27 2.47
CA GLU A 39 20.32 7.18 1.39
C GLU A 39 19.61 6.83 0.08
N VAL A 40 19.49 5.53 -0.21
CA VAL A 40 18.70 5.05 -1.35
C VAL A 40 17.21 5.35 -1.12
N GLY A 41 16.70 5.09 0.09
CA GLY A 41 15.33 5.44 0.47
C GLY A 41 15.02 6.92 0.25
N GLU A 42 15.87 7.80 0.75
CA GLU A 42 15.73 9.25 0.61
C GLU A 42 15.71 9.69 -0.86
N THR A 43 16.56 9.10 -1.69
CA THR A 43 16.57 9.38 -3.14
C THR A 43 15.29 8.90 -3.82
N VAL A 44 14.81 7.71 -3.47
CA VAL A 44 13.62 7.09 -4.08
C VAL A 44 12.34 7.79 -3.64
N ALA A 45 12.25 8.23 -2.38
CA ALA A 45 11.07 8.91 -1.85
C ALA A 45 10.74 10.19 -2.63
N LYS A 46 11.74 10.90 -3.16
CA LYS A 46 11.55 12.12 -3.96
C LYS A 46 10.67 11.93 -5.19
N TYR A 47 10.61 10.72 -5.75
CA TYR A 47 9.72 10.43 -6.89
C TYR A 47 8.23 10.48 -6.54
N PHE A 48 7.87 10.49 -5.25
CA PHE A 48 6.49 10.45 -4.77
C PHE A 48 6.01 11.80 -4.21
N LEU A 49 6.88 12.81 -4.11
CA LEU A 49 6.58 14.11 -3.49
C LEU A 49 5.40 14.86 -4.15
N ASN A 50 5.20 14.63 -5.45
CA ASN A 50 4.17 15.32 -6.23
C ASN A 50 2.94 14.44 -6.52
N GLU A 51 2.92 13.21 -6.01
CA GLU A 51 1.78 12.32 -6.16
C GLU A 51 0.61 12.82 -5.32
N LYS A 52 -0.62 12.70 -5.84
CA LYS A 52 -1.83 13.07 -5.08
C LYS A 52 -2.35 11.94 -4.23
N VAL A 53 -2.07 10.71 -4.64
CA VAL A 53 -2.50 9.49 -3.97
C VAL A 53 -1.37 8.48 -4.07
N ILE A 54 -1.09 7.81 -2.96
CA ILE A 54 -0.18 6.67 -2.91
C ILE A 54 -0.86 5.49 -2.21
N GLY A 55 -0.69 4.29 -2.74
CA GLY A 55 -0.94 3.07 -2.01
C GLY A 55 0.09 2.91 -0.90
N PHE A 56 -0.34 2.43 0.27
CA PHE A 56 0.50 2.30 1.45
C PHE A 56 0.24 0.96 2.14
N ASP A 57 1.32 0.32 2.60
CA ASP A 57 1.28 -0.85 3.47
C ASP A 57 2.59 -0.93 4.30
N ILE A 58 2.59 -1.72 5.38
CA ILE A 58 3.78 -1.99 6.19
C ILE A 58 3.88 -3.47 6.57
N GLU A 59 5.10 -3.93 6.79
CA GLU A 59 5.36 -5.27 7.30
C GLU A 59 6.32 -5.23 8.50
N TRP A 60 6.16 -6.19 9.40
CA TRP A 60 6.91 -6.29 10.65
C TRP A 60 7.23 -7.76 10.97
N LYS A 61 8.29 -8.00 11.75
CA LYS A 61 8.67 -9.36 12.13
C LYS A 61 7.49 -10.09 12.79
N TYR A 62 7.12 -11.24 12.23
CA TYR A 62 6.09 -12.09 12.82
C TYR A 62 6.62 -12.80 14.06
N ASP A 63 6.55 -12.11 15.20
CA ASP A 63 7.01 -12.57 16.52
C ASP A 63 5.98 -12.16 17.59
N PHE A 64 5.93 -12.91 18.69
CA PHE A 64 5.01 -12.63 19.81
C PHE A 64 5.45 -11.41 20.64
N ARG A 65 6.74 -11.04 20.60
CA ARG A 65 7.31 -9.90 21.34
C ARG A 65 8.41 -9.19 20.54
N PRO A 66 8.08 -8.46 19.46
CA PRO A 66 9.06 -7.67 18.72
C PRO A 66 9.69 -6.60 19.61
N ALA A 67 11.02 -6.58 19.66
CA ALA A 67 11.78 -5.91 20.72
C ALA A 67 12.11 -4.44 20.42
N ASP A 68 12.27 -4.08 19.15
CA ASP A 68 12.72 -2.74 18.74
C ASP A 68 11.92 -2.18 17.54
N ILE A 69 12.27 -0.97 17.11
CA ILE A 69 11.65 -0.29 15.96
C ILE A 69 11.72 -1.16 14.70
N LYS A 70 12.86 -1.82 14.48
CA LYS A 70 13.14 -2.59 13.27
C LYS A 70 12.35 -3.89 13.22
N GLU A 71 11.99 -4.47 14.35
CA GLU A 71 11.09 -5.62 14.38
C GLU A 71 9.61 -5.21 14.32
N ASN A 72 9.28 -3.99 14.74
CA ASN A 72 7.91 -3.49 14.77
C ASN A 72 7.47 -2.72 13.53
N ALA A 73 8.38 -2.17 12.73
CA ALA A 73 8.10 -1.45 11.50
C ALA A 73 9.23 -1.75 10.50
N SER A 74 9.31 -3.00 10.06
CA SER A 74 10.47 -3.52 9.34
C SER A 74 10.57 -3.01 7.91
N LEU A 75 9.42 -2.93 7.23
CA LEU A 75 9.30 -2.53 5.85
C LEU A 75 8.15 -1.55 5.72
N ILE A 76 8.37 -0.43 5.04
CA ILE A 76 7.30 0.46 4.58
C ILE A 76 7.20 0.34 3.07
N GLN A 77 5.99 0.18 2.55
CA GLN A 77 5.75 0.12 1.11
C GLN A 77 4.89 1.29 0.69
N ILE A 78 5.30 1.98 -0.39
CA ILE A 78 4.44 2.95 -1.07
C ILE A 78 4.39 2.68 -2.56
N ALA A 79 3.26 2.99 -3.18
CA ALA A 79 3.02 2.76 -4.59
C ALA A 79 2.30 3.93 -5.22
N CYS A 80 2.67 4.29 -6.45
CA CYS A 80 1.90 5.17 -7.32
C CYS A 80 1.80 4.54 -8.71
N GLU A 81 1.22 5.27 -9.66
CA GLU A 81 0.85 4.77 -10.99
C GLU A 81 1.94 3.98 -11.70
N ASN A 82 3.20 4.41 -11.59
CA ASN A 82 4.29 3.81 -12.37
C ASN A 82 5.44 3.21 -11.55
N ARG A 83 5.37 3.24 -10.23
CA ARG A 83 6.45 2.73 -9.38
C ARG A 83 6.00 2.34 -7.99
N ILE A 84 6.80 1.47 -7.39
CA ILE A 84 6.63 0.95 -6.05
C ILE A 84 7.96 1.08 -5.32
N ALA A 85 7.95 1.52 -4.07
CA ALA A 85 9.14 1.60 -3.23
C ALA A 85 8.95 0.78 -1.96
N LEU A 86 9.95 -0.05 -1.67
CA LEU A 86 10.06 -0.89 -0.47
C LEU A 86 11.19 -0.31 0.40
N PHE A 87 10.84 0.46 1.41
CA PHE A 87 11.78 1.05 2.38
C PHE A 87 12.03 0.04 3.50
N HIS A 88 13.15 -0.67 3.42
CA HIS A 88 13.45 -1.73 4.36
C HIS A 88 14.21 -1.19 5.58
N ILE A 89 13.44 -0.56 6.46
CA ILE A 89 13.88 0.13 7.66
C ILE A 89 14.80 -0.76 8.52
N SER A 90 14.51 -2.05 8.65
CA SER A 90 15.36 -2.97 9.44
C SER A 90 16.80 -3.08 8.95
N LEU A 91 17.04 -2.90 7.64
CA LEU A 91 18.37 -2.96 7.05
C LEU A 91 19.15 -1.65 7.19
N TYR A 92 18.50 -0.54 7.55
CA TYR A 92 19.16 0.75 7.63
C TYR A 92 20.09 0.80 8.84
N LYS A 93 21.15 1.60 8.77
CA LYS A 93 22.01 1.85 9.94
C LYS A 93 21.27 2.76 10.93
N GLY A 94 21.50 2.53 12.22
CA GLY A 94 20.83 3.28 13.30
C GLY A 94 19.82 2.44 14.09
N LYS A 95 19.31 3.04 15.16
CA LYS A 95 18.34 2.43 16.09
C LYS A 95 17.21 3.37 16.49
N THR A 96 17.35 4.67 16.25
CA THR A 96 16.32 5.67 16.53
C THR A 96 15.45 5.94 15.30
N ALA A 97 14.24 6.45 15.51
CA ALA A 97 13.34 6.80 14.41
C ALA A 97 13.99 7.79 13.42
N ASP A 98 14.70 8.81 13.92
CA ASP A 98 15.35 9.82 13.07
C ASP A 98 16.51 9.25 12.24
N GLU A 99 17.26 8.29 12.78
CA GLU A 99 18.30 7.60 12.02
C GLU A 99 17.72 6.68 10.95
N LEU A 100 16.54 6.10 11.21
CA LEU A 100 15.93 5.07 10.37
C LEU A 100 14.96 5.61 9.33
N LEU A 101 14.29 6.73 9.57
CA LEU A 101 13.27 7.26 8.67
C LEU A 101 13.89 8.23 7.65
N PRO A 102 13.77 7.99 6.32
CA PRO A 102 14.14 8.99 5.33
C PRO A 102 13.29 10.26 5.51
N PRO A 103 13.88 11.46 5.63
CA PRO A 103 13.14 12.71 5.81
C PRO A 103 12.06 12.94 4.74
N THR A 104 12.36 12.68 3.47
CA THR A 104 11.38 12.84 2.38
C THR A 104 10.20 11.88 2.53
N LEU A 105 10.44 10.64 2.99
CA LEU A 105 9.35 9.69 3.25
C LEU A 105 8.45 10.20 4.39
N LYS A 106 9.03 10.74 5.48
CA LYS A 106 8.26 11.37 6.56
C LYS A 106 7.38 12.49 6.03
N THR A 107 7.94 13.41 5.24
CA THR A 107 7.19 14.50 4.61
C THR A 107 5.99 14.01 3.79
N ILE A 108 6.15 12.94 3.02
CA ILE A 108 5.06 12.36 2.24
C ILE A 108 3.95 11.79 3.13
N LEU A 109 4.33 11.02 4.15
CA LEU A 109 3.36 10.35 5.02
C LEU A 109 2.61 11.35 5.92
N GLU A 110 3.25 12.44 6.32
CA GLU A 110 2.66 13.51 7.14
C GLU A 110 1.99 14.63 6.30
N SER A 111 2.07 14.57 4.97
CA SER A 111 1.46 15.58 4.10
C SER A 111 -0.07 15.44 4.05
N PRO A 112 -0.83 16.53 4.27
CA PRO A 112 -2.28 16.55 4.03
C PRO A 112 -2.63 16.59 2.53
N ASP A 113 -1.68 16.88 1.65
CA ASP A 113 -1.92 17.00 0.21
C ASP A 113 -1.75 15.68 -0.57
N ILE A 114 -1.23 14.65 0.09
CA ILE A 114 -0.98 13.33 -0.48
C ILE A 114 -1.86 12.33 0.26
N ALA A 115 -2.86 11.76 -0.40
CA ALA A 115 -3.68 10.73 0.21
C ALA A 115 -2.92 9.40 0.31
N LYS A 116 -3.00 8.74 1.47
CA LYS A 116 -2.47 7.38 1.66
C LYS A 116 -3.63 6.40 1.68
N VAL A 117 -3.67 5.45 0.75
CA VAL A 117 -4.78 4.51 0.60
C VAL A 117 -4.38 3.08 0.94
N GLY A 118 -5.23 2.36 1.66
CA GLY A 118 -4.99 0.97 2.08
C GLY A 118 -6.19 0.37 2.82
N VAL A 119 -6.05 -0.88 3.25
CA VAL A 119 -7.08 -1.60 4.04
C VAL A 119 -6.57 -1.80 5.45
N ALA A 120 -7.39 -1.45 6.44
CA ALA A 120 -7.00 -1.38 7.86
C ALA A 120 -5.86 -0.37 8.13
N ILE A 121 -5.72 0.62 7.25
CA ILE A 121 -4.57 1.54 7.18
C ILE A 121 -4.33 2.35 8.45
N ARG A 122 -5.39 2.63 9.22
CA ARG A 122 -5.26 3.29 10.52
C ARG A 122 -4.46 2.46 11.52
N GLY A 123 -4.59 1.14 11.47
CA GLY A 123 -3.80 0.22 12.30
C GLY A 123 -2.32 0.30 11.96
N ASP A 124 -2.00 0.33 10.67
CA ASP A 124 -0.62 0.48 10.18
C ASP A 124 -0.02 1.81 10.63
N PHE A 125 -0.77 2.91 10.47
CA PHE A 125 -0.28 4.22 10.91
C PHE A 125 -0.22 4.38 12.43
N THR A 126 -1.07 3.70 13.20
CA THR A 126 -0.92 3.63 14.67
C THR A 126 0.43 3.01 15.02
N ARG A 127 0.85 1.99 14.28
CA ARG A 127 2.16 1.35 14.44
C ARG A 127 3.30 2.29 14.00
N CYS A 128 3.17 2.93 12.85
CA CYS A 128 4.14 3.92 12.38
C CYS A 128 4.32 5.08 13.37
N TRP A 129 3.24 5.58 13.99
CA TRP A 129 3.35 6.58 15.05
C TRP A 129 4.11 6.03 16.25
N THR A 130 3.70 4.87 16.75
CA THR A 130 4.26 4.25 17.98
C THR A 130 5.76 4.04 17.87
N TYR A 131 6.26 3.59 16.72
CA TYR A 131 7.66 3.16 16.57
C TYR A 131 8.53 4.12 15.74
N LEU A 132 7.94 4.95 14.88
CA LEU A 132 8.67 5.86 14.01
C LEU A 132 8.27 7.34 14.19
N GLY A 133 7.31 7.64 15.08
CA GLY A 133 6.87 9.01 15.34
C GLY A 133 6.24 9.69 14.12
N ILE A 134 5.67 8.91 13.19
CA ILE A 134 5.00 9.43 11.98
C ILE A 134 3.59 9.89 12.34
N LYS A 135 3.31 11.19 12.15
CA LYS A 135 1.99 11.80 12.34
C LYS A 135 1.25 11.85 11.00
N ALA A 136 0.75 10.70 10.56
CA ALA A 136 0.19 10.57 9.22
C ALA A 136 -1.11 11.36 9.02
N CYS A 137 -1.19 12.15 7.95
CA CYS A 137 -2.40 12.86 7.53
C CYS A 137 -3.04 12.21 6.30
N HIS A 138 -4.28 12.54 5.98
CA HIS A 138 -4.98 12.16 4.75
C HIS A 138 -4.98 10.64 4.46
N GLN A 139 -5.29 9.83 5.46
CA GLN A 139 -5.39 8.37 5.34
C GLN A 139 -6.79 8.00 4.84
N ILE A 140 -6.89 7.26 3.74
CA ILE A 140 -8.15 6.81 3.15
C ILE A 140 -8.28 5.29 3.36
N GLU A 141 -9.24 4.89 4.19
CA GLU A 141 -9.61 3.49 4.36
C GLU A 141 -10.46 3.00 3.18
N LEU A 142 -9.88 2.11 2.37
CA LEU A 142 -10.51 1.58 1.17
C LEU A 142 -11.81 0.84 1.46
N SER A 143 -11.93 0.17 2.60
CA SER A 143 -13.16 -0.54 2.97
C SER A 143 -14.38 0.40 3.03
N ARG A 144 -14.20 1.66 3.46
CA ARG A 144 -15.29 2.65 3.50
C ARG A 144 -15.74 3.03 2.09
N LEU A 145 -14.77 3.25 1.19
CA LEU A 145 -15.05 3.60 -0.19
C LEU A 145 -15.66 2.41 -0.96
N HIS A 146 -15.16 1.19 -0.70
CA HIS A 146 -15.72 -0.06 -1.21
C HIS A 146 -17.19 -0.22 -0.80
N ASN A 147 -17.49 -0.13 0.49
CA ASN A 147 -18.86 -0.26 1.00
C ASN A 147 -19.79 0.80 0.41
N LEU A 148 -19.30 2.04 0.25
CA LEU A 148 -20.06 3.10 -0.41
C LEU A 148 -20.41 2.72 -1.85
N VAL A 149 -19.41 2.32 -2.65
CA VAL A 149 -19.59 2.01 -4.08
C VAL A 149 -20.49 0.78 -4.28
N GLU A 150 -20.29 -0.28 -3.51
CA GLU A 150 -21.02 -1.54 -3.73
C GLU A 150 -22.45 -1.52 -3.17
N TYR A 151 -22.71 -0.74 -2.12
CA TYR A 151 -23.98 -0.81 -1.40
C TYR A 151 -24.88 0.41 -1.48
N ARG A 152 -24.38 1.59 -1.90
CA ARG A 152 -25.20 2.81 -1.91
C ARG A 152 -26.52 2.64 -2.65
N ASP A 153 -26.52 2.04 -3.84
CA ASP A 153 -27.73 1.92 -4.66
C ASP A 153 -28.54 0.65 -4.35
N MET A 154 -27.87 -0.42 -3.96
CA MET A 154 -28.49 -1.75 -3.81
C MET A 154 -28.93 -2.06 -2.38
N ALA A 155 -28.19 -1.57 -1.38
CA ALA A 155 -28.43 -1.86 0.03
C ALA A 155 -27.88 -0.73 0.94
N PRO A 156 -28.46 0.47 0.95
CA PRO A 156 -27.91 1.64 1.67
C PRO A 156 -27.56 1.38 3.14
N LYS A 157 -28.31 0.50 3.82
CA LYS A 157 -28.04 0.10 5.23
C LYS A 157 -26.69 -0.60 5.43
N MET A 158 -26.08 -1.10 4.36
CA MET A 158 -24.77 -1.77 4.36
C MET A 158 -23.60 -0.79 4.12
N VAL A 159 -23.87 0.48 3.82
CA VAL A 159 -22.84 1.53 3.77
C VAL A 159 -22.41 1.84 5.21
N ASN A 160 -21.31 1.24 5.64
CA ASN A 160 -20.79 1.35 7.00
C ASN A 160 -19.24 1.32 7.02
N ASN A 161 -18.66 1.43 8.22
CA ASN A 161 -17.22 1.46 8.44
C ASN A 161 -16.58 0.07 8.64
N LYS A 162 -17.29 -1.04 8.37
CA LYS A 162 -16.73 -2.38 8.53
C LYS A 162 -15.62 -2.62 7.51
N LEU A 163 -14.54 -3.21 7.99
CA LEU A 163 -13.40 -3.58 7.14
C LEU A 163 -13.78 -4.71 6.18
N VAL A 164 -13.32 -4.59 4.93
CA VAL A 164 -13.40 -5.63 3.91
C VAL A 164 -11.98 -5.95 3.48
N GLY A 165 -11.54 -7.19 3.65
CA GLY A 165 -10.14 -7.56 3.41
C GLY A 165 -9.67 -7.29 1.98
N MET A 166 -8.41 -6.90 1.83
CA MET A 166 -7.78 -6.55 0.53
C MET A 166 -8.06 -7.59 -0.55
N ALA A 167 -7.83 -8.87 -0.27
CA ALA A 167 -8.07 -9.94 -1.25
C ALA A 167 -9.52 -10.01 -1.78
N LYS A 168 -10.52 -9.69 -0.94
CA LYS A 168 -11.92 -9.63 -1.38
C LYS A 168 -12.16 -8.42 -2.28
N GLN A 169 -11.57 -7.27 -1.95
CA GLN A 169 -11.65 -6.07 -2.78
C GLN A 169 -10.94 -6.27 -4.12
N VAL A 170 -9.73 -6.84 -4.13
CA VAL A 170 -8.99 -7.17 -5.37
C VAL A 170 -9.81 -8.10 -6.25
N GLN A 171 -10.36 -9.17 -5.69
CA GLN A 171 -11.21 -10.08 -6.48
C GLN A 171 -12.45 -9.38 -7.04
N THR A 172 -13.10 -8.52 -6.24
CA THR A 172 -14.34 -7.82 -6.64
C THR A 172 -14.10 -6.74 -7.69
N HIS A 173 -12.98 -6.02 -7.60
CA HIS A 173 -12.73 -4.83 -8.43
C HIS A 173 -11.72 -5.05 -9.55
N LEU A 174 -10.75 -5.95 -9.34
CA LEU A 174 -9.66 -6.24 -10.28
C LEU A 174 -9.80 -7.63 -10.93
N GLN A 175 -10.87 -8.37 -10.60
CA GLN A 175 -11.32 -9.60 -11.26
C GLN A 175 -10.34 -10.79 -11.19
N LEU A 176 -9.32 -10.71 -10.36
CA LEU A 176 -8.35 -11.78 -10.11
C LEU A 176 -8.16 -11.94 -8.60
N PRO A 177 -7.90 -13.16 -8.08
CA PRO A 177 -7.62 -13.36 -6.67
C PRO A 177 -6.26 -12.77 -6.31
N LEU A 178 -6.14 -12.13 -5.14
CA LEU A 178 -4.83 -11.83 -4.56
C LEU A 178 -4.30 -13.10 -3.88
N ALA A 179 -3.04 -13.44 -4.11
CA ALA A 179 -2.43 -14.61 -3.48
C ALA A 179 -2.46 -14.45 -1.95
N LYS A 180 -2.95 -15.47 -1.25
CA LYS A 180 -2.88 -15.56 0.21
C LYS A 180 -1.85 -16.61 0.55
N GLY A 181 -0.93 -16.30 1.46
CA GLY A 181 0.12 -17.24 1.83
C GLY A 181 0.77 -16.93 3.16
N ASP A 182 1.69 -17.80 3.56
CA ASP A 182 2.46 -17.67 4.79
C ASP A 182 3.56 -16.61 4.70
N VAL A 183 3.81 -16.02 3.52
CA VAL A 183 4.75 -14.91 3.32
C VAL A 183 4.48 -13.76 4.29
N ARG A 184 3.21 -13.44 4.56
CA ARG A 184 2.81 -12.42 5.55
C ARG A 184 3.28 -12.69 6.98
N LYS A 185 3.60 -13.94 7.32
CA LYS A 185 4.08 -14.39 8.63
C LYS A 185 5.60 -14.55 8.67
N SER A 186 6.33 -13.91 7.76
CA SER A 186 7.78 -14.01 7.68
C SER A 186 8.49 -13.13 8.72
N ASP A 187 9.79 -13.37 8.90
CA ASP A 187 10.67 -12.41 9.54
C ASP A 187 11.04 -11.31 8.54
N TRP A 188 10.23 -10.25 8.52
CA TRP A 188 10.42 -9.08 7.66
C TRP A 188 11.61 -8.20 8.07
N SER A 189 12.32 -8.51 9.17
CA SER A 189 13.54 -7.79 9.57
C SER A 189 14.79 -8.24 8.80
N LYS A 190 14.70 -9.35 8.05
CA LYS A 190 15.80 -9.94 7.27
C LYS A 190 15.70 -9.56 5.80
N PRO A 191 16.82 -9.55 5.04
CA PRO A 191 16.79 -9.27 3.61
C PRO A 191 15.74 -10.10 2.87
N LEU A 192 14.85 -9.39 2.16
CA LEU A 192 13.74 -10.00 1.44
C LEU A 192 14.19 -10.97 0.34
N THR A 193 13.50 -12.11 0.26
CA THR A 193 13.51 -13.00 -0.91
C THR A 193 12.74 -12.38 -2.08
N THR A 194 12.89 -12.95 -3.28
CA THR A 194 12.11 -12.52 -4.46
C THR A 194 10.60 -12.61 -4.21
N GLU A 195 10.14 -13.65 -3.52
CA GLU A 195 8.72 -13.84 -3.20
C GLU A 195 8.21 -12.76 -2.24
N GLN A 196 8.98 -12.41 -1.22
CA GLN A 196 8.64 -11.31 -0.31
C GLN A 196 8.61 -9.95 -1.01
N VAL A 197 9.54 -9.70 -1.95
CA VAL A 197 9.52 -8.48 -2.78
C VAL A 197 8.27 -8.44 -3.65
N GLU A 198 7.92 -9.55 -4.31
CA GLU A 198 6.71 -9.64 -5.15
C GLU A 198 5.43 -9.42 -4.35
N TYR A 199 5.35 -10.01 -3.15
CA TYR A 199 4.24 -9.87 -2.22
C TYR A 199 4.09 -8.41 -1.76
N ALA A 200 5.12 -7.86 -1.12
CA ALA A 200 5.05 -6.52 -0.51
C ALA A 200 4.84 -5.42 -1.56
N ALA A 201 5.41 -5.59 -2.76
CA ALA A 201 5.15 -4.67 -3.86
C ALA A 201 3.70 -4.75 -4.35
N SER A 202 3.12 -5.95 -4.40
CA SER A 202 1.74 -6.14 -4.84
C SER A 202 0.73 -5.60 -3.84
N ASP A 203 0.96 -5.70 -2.52
CA ASP A 203 0.00 -5.25 -1.51
C ASP A 203 -0.19 -3.72 -1.53
N ALA A 204 0.90 -2.94 -1.52
CA ALA A 204 0.81 -1.48 -1.66
C ALA A 204 0.21 -1.06 -3.01
N TYR A 205 0.61 -1.73 -4.11
CA TYR A 205 0.10 -1.40 -5.43
C TYR A 205 -1.38 -1.78 -5.61
N ALA A 206 -1.84 -2.86 -4.96
CA ALA A 206 -3.26 -3.25 -4.94
C ALA A 206 -4.11 -2.16 -4.30
N GLY A 207 -3.67 -1.59 -3.18
CA GLY A 207 -4.35 -0.46 -2.54
C GLY A 207 -4.52 0.73 -3.48
N PHE A 208 -3.45 1.11 -4.17
CA PHE A 208 -3.49 2.17 -5.18
C PHE A 208 -4.48 1.87 -6.31
N ARG A 209 -4.42 0.68 -6.91
CA ARG A 209 -5.30 0.31 -8.04
C ARG A 209 -6.76 0.13 -7.64
N ILE A 210 -7.04 -0.34 -6.43
CA ILE A 210 -8.41 -0.39 -5.90
C ILE A 210 -8.96 1.01 -5.74
N TYR A 211 -8.18 1.95 -5.20
CA TYR A 211 -8.61 3.34 -5.09
C TYR A 211 -9.01 3.92 -6.45
N ASP A 212 -8.17 3.76 -7.47
CA ASP A 212 -8.46 4.24 -8.84
C ASP A 212 -9.81 3.72 -9.35
N VAL A 213 -10.03 2.41 -9.23
CA VAL A 213 -11.27 1.77 -9.71
C VAL A 213 -12.48 2.21 -8.90
N LEU A 214 -12.37 2.27 -7.58
CA LEU A 214 -13.45 2.69 -6.71
C LEU A 214 -13.83 4.16 -6.92
N GLU A 215 -12.84 5.03 -7.06
CA GLU A 215 -13.05 6.45 -7.28
C GLU A 215 -13.66 6.72 -8.66
N MET A 216 -13.23 5.98 -9.68
CA MET A 216 -13.89 5.99 -10.99
C MET A 216 -15.36 5.56 -10.89
N LYS A 217 -15.65 4.42 -10.22
CA LYS A 217 -17.03 3.95 -10.01
C LYS A 217 -17.86 5.00 -9.24
N ARG A 218 -17.33 5.57 -8.16
CA ARG A 218 -17.98 6.61 -7.35
C ARG A 218 -18.36 7.83 -8.19
N LYS A 219 -17.43 8.33 -9.02
CA LYS A 219 -17.65 9.48 -9.91
C LYS A 219 -18.68 9.21 -11.02
N ALA A 220 -18.89 7.94 -11.39
CA ALA A 220 -19.89 7.55 -12.37
C ALA A 220 -21.33 7.51 -11.80
N MET A 221 -21.49 7.40 -10.48
CA MET A 221 -22.80 7.35 -9.81
C MET A 221 -23.56 8.69 -9.89
N LYS A 222 -24.90 8.65 -9.76
CA LYS A 222 -25.77 9.83 -9.86
C LYS A 222 -26.81 9.88 -8.71
N PRO A 223 -26.83 10.96 -7.89
CA PRO A 223 -25.77 11.97 -7.75
C PRO A 223 -24.46 11.34 -7.29
N VAL A 224 -23.34 12.02 -7.57
CA VAL A 224 -22.01 11.57 -7.13
C VAL A 224 -21.97 11.65 -5.59
N PRO A 225 -21.84 10.53 -4.87
CA PRO A 225 -21.85 10.54 -3.41
C PRO A 225 -20.55 11.16 -2.88
N THR A 226 -20.62 11.89 -1.77
CA THR A 226 -19.43 12.43 -1.08
C THR A 226 -18.47 11.29 -0.72
N PRO A 227 -17.15 11.43 -0.95
CA PRO A 227 -16.19 10.42 -0.53
C PRO A 227 -16.18 10.27 1.00
N PRO A 228 -15.85 9.08 1.54
CA PRO A 228 -15.66 8.92 2.98
C PRO A 228 -14.59 9.88 3.50
N ALA A 229 -14.80 10.43 4.70
CA ALA A 229 -13.81 11.30 5.33
C ALA A 229 -12.49 10.55 5.58
N PRO A 230 -11.34 11.16 5.28
CA PRO A 230 -10.04 10.61 5.61
C PRO A 230 -9.83 10.61 7.14
N PHE A 231 -8.80 9.90 7.59
CA PHE A 231 -8.27 10.05 8.93
C PHE A 231 -7.00 10.89 8.91
N ASP A 232 -6.87 11.74 9.92
CA ASP A 232 -5.62 12.39 10.27
C ASP A 232 -5.11 11.82 11.59
N TRP A 233 -3.83 12.08 11.87
CA TRP A 233 -3.26 11.86 13.18
C TRP A 233 -3.76 12.96 14.13
N ASP A 234 -4.50 12.55 15.17
CA ASP A 234 -5.01 13.41 16.25
C ASP A 234 -4.10 13.31 17.50
#